data_AF-A0A834JPJ8-F1
#
_entry.id   AF-A0A834JPJ8-F1
#
_cell.length_a   1.000
_cell.length_b   1.000
_cell.length_c   1.000
_cell.angle_alpha   90.00
_cell.angle_beta   90.00
_cell.angle_gamma   90.00
#
_symmetry.space_group_name_H-M   'P 1'
#
loop_
_entity.id
_entity.type
_entity.pdbx_description
1 polymer ?
#
loop_
_entity_poly.entity_id
_entity_poly.type
_entity_poly.pdbx_seq_one_letter_code
_entity_poly.pdbx_strand_id
1 'polypeptide(L)' 'MRKKKSSEIRKSSISPGLVSTGIIEANNITSKTGSEINLPVMDPDDVANAIIYIIGTPQRIHITELIIRPFGEVKYE' A
#
# COMPACT_ATOMS: atom_id res chain seq x y z
N MET A 1 6.54 -11.04 -39.72
CA MET A 1 6.64 -11.29 -38.26
C MET A 1 7.00 -9.99 -37.56
N ARG A 2 6.14 -9.48 -36.66
CA ARG A 2 6.39 -8.24 -35.92
C ARG A 2 7.22 -8.59 -34.67
N LYS A 3 8.50 -8.20 -34.63
CA LYS A 3 9.36 -8.41 -33.45
C LYS A 3 8.74 -7.68 -32.26
N LYS A 4 8.38 -8.43 -31.21
CA LYS A 4 7.88 -7.87 -29.95
C LYS A 4 9.05 -7.11 -29.31
N LYS A 5 9.00 -5.77 -29.29
CA LYS A 5 9.94 -4.98 -28.47
C LYS A 5 9.76 -5.45 -27.02
N SER A 6 10.84 -5.86 -26.37
CA SER A 6 10.84 -6.07 -24.92
C SER A 6 10.64 -4.70 -24.30
N SER A 7 9.40 -4.36 -23.95
CA SER A 7 9.11 -3.18 -23.15
C SER A 7 9.74 -3.40 -21.77
N GLU A 8 10.58 -2.47 -21.33
CA GLU A 8 11.12 -2.44 -19.97
C GLU A 8 9.99 -2.11 -18.99
N ILE A 9 9.17 -3.11 -18.68
CA ILE A 9 8.05 -3.00 -17.75
C ILE A 9 8.61 -3.21 -16.35
N ARG A 10 8.47 -2.18 -15.52
CA ARG A 10 8.68 -2.32 -14.08
C ARG A 10 7.43 -2.90 -13.44
N LYS A 11 7.62 -3.87 -12.55
CA LYS A 11 6.56 -4.52 -11.78
C LYS A 11 6.83 -4.29 -10.30
N SER A 12 5.92 -3.63 -9.61
CA SER A 12 6.05 -3.35 -8.18
C SER A 12 4.89 -3.97 -7.44
N SER A 13 5.18 -4.57 -6.30
CA SER A 13 4.18 -4.94 -5.30
C SER A 13 4.18 -3.89 -4.20
N ILE A 14 2.99 -3.56 -3.70
CA ILE A 14 2.79 -2.67 -2.57
C ILE A 14 1.95 -3.38 -1.53
N SER A 15 2.44 -3.40 -0.30
CA SER A 15 1.85 -4.12 0.82
C SER A 15 1.52 -3.13 1.95
N PRO A 16 0.36 -2.44 1.89
CA PRO A 16 -0.03 -1.48 2.92
C PRO A 16 -0.50 -2.17 4.21
N GLY A 17 -0.31 -1.48 5.34
CA GLY A 17 -0.93 -1.80 6.62
C GLY A 17 -2.40 -1.38 6.68
N LEU A 18 -2.91 -1.02 7.86
CA LEU A 18 -4.29 -0.56 8.01
C LEU A 18 -4.48 0.80 7.32
N VAL A 19 -5.45 0.89 6.41
CA VAL A 19 -5.81 2.10 5.67
C VAL A 19 -7.29 2.39 5.82
N SER A 20 -7.64 3.65 6.07
CA SER A 20 -9.02 4.12 6.25
C SER A 20 -9.79 4.12 4.93
N THR A 21 -10.30 2.95 4.55
CA THR A 21 -11.09 2.76 3.32
C THR A 21 -12.37 1.99 3.65
N GLY A 22 -13.27 1.88 2.66
CA GLY A 22 -14.47 1.03 2.76
C GLY A 22 -14.18 -0.46 3.04
N ILE A 23 -12.92 -0.91 2.96
CA ILE A 23 -12.54 -2.28 3.35
C ILE A 23 -12.85 -2.55 4.83
N ILE A 24 -12.76 -1.54 5.69
CA ILE A 24 -12.99 -1.68 7.14
C ILE A 24 -14.45 -2.02 7.41
N GLU A 25 -15.37 -1.26 6.79
CA GLU A 25 -16.81 -1.48 6.89
C GLU A 25 -17.22 -2.78 6.23
N ALA A 26 -16.76 -3.04 5.00
CA ALA A 26 -17.07 -4.26 4.26
C ALA A 26 -16.65 -5.55 4.98
N ASN A 27 -15.62 -5.47 5.84
CA ASN A 27 -15.13 -6.61 6.62
C ASN A 27 -15.59 -6.59 8.08
N ASN A 28 -16.50 -5.70 8.47
CA ASN A 28 -17.03 -5.61 9.84
C ASN A 28 -15.91 -5.45 10.89
N ILE A 29 -14.82 -4.76 10.52
CA ILE A 29 -13.66 -4.56 11.40
C ILE A 29 -14.02 -3.62 12.56
N THR A 30 -14.99 -2.74 12.37
CA THR A 30 -15.52 -1.81 13.40
C THR A 30 -16.47 -2.45 14.41
N SER A 31 -17.15 -3.56 14.07
CA SER A 31 -18.15 -4.19 14.95
C SER A 31 -17.61 -5.31 15.83
N LYS A 32 -16.45 -5.90 15.48
CA LYS A 32 -15.80 -6.97 16.27
C LYS A 32 -15.04 -6.46 17.50
N THR A 33 -14.86 -5.16 17.64
CA THR A 33 -13.90 -4.59 18.59
C THR A 33 -14.53 -3.79 19.72
N GLY A 34 -15.85 -3.54 19.70
CA GLY A 34 -16.59 -2.94 20.80
C GLY A 34 -15.89 -1.73 21.43
N SER A 35 -16.08 -0.55 20.86
CA SER A 35 -15.54 0.76 21.28
C SER A 35 -14.02 0.98 21.09
N GLU A 36 -13.71 2.05 20.34
CA GLU A 36 -12.47 2.84 20.41
C GLU A 36 -11.13 2.10 20.41
N ILE A 37 -10.88 1.17 19.48
CA ILE A 37 -9.47 0.85 19.19
C ILE A 37 -8.89 2.02 18.39
N ASN A 38 -8.13 2.87 19.09
CA ASN A 38 -7.31 3.93 18.52
C ASN A 38 -6.11 3.30 17.78
N LEU A 39 -6.38 2.43 16.80
CA LEU A 39 -5.37 1.83 15.95
C LEU A 39 -4.81 2.92 15.05
N PRO A 40 -3.49 3.08 14.97
CA PRO A 40 -2.88 3.87 13.94
C PRO A 40 -3.36 3.39 12.58
N VAL A 41 -3.88 4.34 11.78
CA VAL A 41 -4.46 4.09 10.46
C VAL A 41 -3.89 5.12 9.49
N MET A 42 -3.54 4.69 8.28
CA MET A 42 -3.13 5.58 7.20
C MET A 42 -4.34 6.09 6.43
N ASP A 43 -4.19 7.26 5.82
CA ASP A 43 -5.15 7.75 4.83
C ASP A 43 -4.90 7.08 3.47
N PRO A 44 -5.93 6.92 2.61
CA PRO A 44 -5.75 6.39 1.26
C PRO A 44 -4.72 7.18 0.43
N ASP A 45 -4.60 8.48 0.70
CA ASP A 45 -3.63 9.37 0.05
C ASP A 45 -2.18 8.97 0.37
N ASP A 46 -1.90 8.36 1.53
CA ASP A 46 -0.56 7.87 1.86
C ASP A 46 -0.15 6.74 0.90
N VAL A 47 -1.09 5.84 0.55
CA VAL A 47 -0.87 4.78 -0.44
C VAL A 47 -0.70 5.36 -1.84
N ALA A 48 -1.52 6.35 -2.20
CA ALA A 48 -1.41 7.02 -3.50
C ALA A 48 -0.06 7.72 -3.66
N ASN A 49 0.41 8.43 -2.62
CA ASN A 49 1.72 9.08 -2.59
C ASN A 49 2.87 8.06 -2.71
N ALA A 50 2.76 6.90 -2.06
CA ALA A 50 3.72 5.81 -2.21
C ALA A 50 3.78 5.27 -3.65
N ILE A 51 2.63 5.16 -4.33
CA ILE A 51 2.58 4.78 -5.76
C ILE A 51 3.25 5.84 -6.63
N ILE A 52 2.95 7.14 -6.39
CA ILE A 52 3.58 8.26 -7.10
C ILE A 52 5.10 8.21 -6.93
N TYR A 53 5.59 7.96 -5.72
CA TYR A 53 7.01 7.77 -5.44
C TYR A 53 7.61 6.63 -6.26
N ILE A 54 6.97 5.46 -6.31
CA ILE A 54 7.42 4.31 -7.10
C ILE A 54 7.53 4.66 -8.59
N ILE A 55 6.46 5.19 -9.18
CA ILE A 55 6.41 5.44 -10.63
C ILE A 55 7.24 6.67 -11.04
N GLY A 56 7.47 7.61 -10.12
CA GLY A 56 8.29 8.80 -10.32
C GLY A 56 9.79 8.53 -10.38
N THR A 57 10.24 7.32 -10.02
CA THR A 57 11.65 6.95 -10.16
C THR A 57 12.08 6.85 -11.64
N PRO A 58 13.33 7.24 -12.00
CA PRO A 58 13.88 7.05 -13.35
C PRO A 58 13.77 5.60 -13.83
N GLN A 59 13.64 5.37 -15.15
CA GLN A 59 13.41 4.01 -15.71
C GLN A 59 14.50 2.98 -15.36
N ARG A 60 15.73 3.43 -15.11
CA ARG A 60 16.86 2.61 -14.63
C ARG A 60 16.75 2.17 -13.17
N ILE A 61 15.80 2.74 -12.43
CA ILE A 61 15.50 2.41 -11.03
C ILE A 61 14.20 1.61 -11.01
N HIS A 62 14.23 0.49 -10.32
CA HIS A 62 13.06 -0.39 -10.16
C HIS A 62 12.87 -0.70 -8.68
N ILE A 63 11.83 -0.11 -8.09
CA ILE A 63 11.35 -0.48 -6.75
C ILE A 63 10.47 -1.73 -6.91
N THR A 64 10.94 -2.88 -6.43
CA THR A 64 10.25 -4.17 -6.61
C THR A 64 9.12 -4.40 -5.61
N GLU A 65 9.33 -3.97 -4.36
CA GLU A 65 8.39 -4.15 -3.25
C GLU A 65 8.41 -2.90 -2.38
N LEU A 66 7.26 -2.49 -1.87
CA LEU A 66 7.15 -1.44 -0.87
C LEU A 66 6.12 -1.83 0.19
N ILE A 67 6.56 -1.92 1.44
CA ILE A 67 5.69 -2.10 2.60
C ILE A 67 5.57 -0.74 3.29
N ILE A 68 4.35 -0.23 3.44
CA ILE A 68 4.07 1.00 4.18
C ILE A 68 3.06 0.68 5.28
N ARG A 69 3.28 1.23 6.47
CA ARG A 69 2.42 0.92 7.61
C ARG A 69 2.26 2.14 8.53
N PRO A 70 1.12 2.25 9.23
CA PRO A 70 0.89 3.34 10.17
C PRO A 70 1.98 3.39 11.26
N PHE A 71 2.51 4.57 11.53
CA PHE A 71 3.48 4.73 12.62
C PHE A 71 2.80 4.48 13.97
N GLY A 72 3.44 3.68 14.83
CA GLY A 72 2.90 3.30 16.14
C GLY A 72 1.97 2.09 16.15
N GLU A 73 1.73 1.44 15.01
CA GLU A 73 1.07 0.13 15.01
C GLU A 73 1.91 -0.87 15.84
N VAL A 74 1.26 -1.73 16.62
CA VAL A 74 1.95 -2.73 17.44
C VAL A 74 2.48 -3.84 16.53
N LYS A 75 3.79 -4.05 16.50
CA LYS A 75 4.39 -5.23 15.84
C LYS A 75 3.97 -6.47 16.62
N TYR A 76 3.54 -7.52 15.92
CA TYR A 76 3.55 -8.86 16.51
C TYR A 76 5.03 -9.22 16.73
N GLU A 77 5.48 -9.22 17.98
CA GLU A 77 6.71 -9.91 18.39
C GLU A 77 6.55 -11.43 18.24
#